data_AF-A0A1L7WNC5-F1
#
_entry.id   AF-A0A1L7WNC5-F1
#
_cell.length_a   1.000
_cell.length_b   1.000
_cell.length_c   1.000
_cell.angle_alpha   90.00
_cell.angle_beta   90.00
_cell.angle_gamma   90.00
#
_symmetry.space_group_name_H-M   'P 1'
#
loop_
_entity.id
_entity.type
_entity.pdbx_description
1 polymer ?
#
loop_
_entity_poly.entity_id
_entity_poly.type
_entity_poly.pdbx_seq_one_letter_code
_entity_poly.pdbx_strand_id
1 'polypeptide(L)'
;MPIWGNHEQWPKYTANAITYRNGAILPVSNCGRLTDETHTVLGPLAAAEIRRLCQDNGLPVTDTFALFEARVTWVALKVDIQKLAAMDTAAKEFQRKVGDLVFYDKAGYNIHRLVLRGPDIDVYDSKDIMTHGTGPADKGGKVVSDALMPEEYEGEQHWELASFKHSYPEPLQASVNARWKKWGFGY
;
A
#
# COMPACT_ATOMS: atom_id res chain seq x y z
N MET A 1 -32.05 22.71 -8.33
CA MET A 1 -31.14 21.57 -8.08
C MET A 1 -29.72 22.10 -8.11
N PRO A 2 -28.96 22.09 -7.00
CA PRO A 2 -27.54 22.39 -7.06
C PRO A 2 -26.81 21.16 -7.59
N ILE A 3 -26.14 21.33 -8.72
CA ILE A 3 -25.16 20.42 -9.28
C ILE A 3 -23.84 20.59 -8.50
N TRP A 4 -23.24 19.45 -8.15
CA TRP A 4 -21.99 19.21 -7.42
C TRP A 4 -20.88 20.27 -7.51
N GLY A 5 -20.35 20.68 -6.34
CA GLY A 5 -19.12 21.47 -6.17
C GLY A 5 -19.10 22.11 -4.78
N ASN A 6 -18.11 21.78 -3.94
CA ASN A 6 -18.00 22.42 -2.62
C ASN A 6 -17.52 23.87 -2.83
N HIS A 7 -18.39 24.85 -2.61
CA HIS A 7 -18.10 26.26 -2.81
C HIS A 7 -17.59 26.89 -1.50
N GLU A 8 -16.29 26.75 -1.25
CA GLU A 8 -15.61 27.40 -0.14
C GLU A 8 -14.85 28.65 -0.61
N GLN A 9 -14.56 29.58 0.31
CA GLN A 9 -13.71 30.72 0.00
C GLN A 9 -12.24 30.29 -0.01
N TRP A 10 -11.58 30.44 -1.15
CA TRP A 10 -10.16 30.15 -1.34
C TRP A 10 -9.36 31.43 -1.61
N PRO A 11 -8.03 31.44 -1.34
CA PRO A 11 -7.16 32.54 -1.72
C PRO A 11 -7.25 32.86 -3.22
N LYS A 12 -7.25 34.16 -3.57
CA LYS A 12 -7.22 34.62 -4.96
C LYS A 12 -5.79 34.68 -5.46
N TYR A 13 -5.53 34.06 -6.61
CA TYR A 13 -4.23 34.12 -7.28
C TYR A 13 -4.30 35.11 -8.45
N THR A 14 -3.56 36.22 -8.38
CA THR A 14 -3.45 37.20 -9.47
C THR A 14 -2.23 36.87 -10.34
N ALA A 15 -2.45 36.41 -11.57
CA ALA A 15 -1.39 36.13 -12.53
C ALA A 15 -1.00 37.40 -13.29
N ASN A 16 0.19 37.96 -13.01
CA ASN A 16 0.67 39.19 -13.65
C ASN A 16 1.33 38.94 -15.03
N ALA A 17 1.80 37.72 -15.31
CA ALA A 17 2.39 37.33 -16.58
C ALA A 17 2.33 35.80 -16.78
N ILE A 18 2.27 35.34 -18.04
CA ILE A 18 2.33 33.92 -18.43
C ILE A 18 3.24 33.79 -19.65
N THR A 19 4.13 32.78 -19.66
CA THR A 19 4.97 32.43 -20.82
C THR A 19 4.77 30.97 -21.21
N TYR A 20 4.98 30.62 -22.49
CA TYR A 20 4.76 29.27 -23.00
C TYR A 20 5.65 28.96 -24.22
N ARG A 21 5.81 27.67 -24.52
CA ARG A 21 6.55 27.17 -25.70
C ARG A 21 5.68 27.18 -26.95
N ASN A 22 6.28 27.23 -28.15
CA ASN A 22 5.56 26.94 -29.39
C ASN A 22 4.99 25.51 -29.37
N GLY A 23 3.73 25.32 -29.76
CA GLY A 23 3.05 24.03 -29.63
C GLY A 23 2.83 23.61 -28.18
N ALA A 24 2.37 24.55 -27.33
CA ALA A 24 2.14 24.29 -25.92
C ALA A 24 1.12 23.16 -25.69
N ILE A 25 1.40 22.32 -24.68
CA ILE A 25 0.53 21.24 -24.22
C ILE A 25 0.15 21.56 -22.77
N LEU A 26 -1.13 21.52 -22.46
CA LEU A 26 -1.66 21.69 -21.11
C LEU A 26 -2.05 20.31 -20.55
N PRO A 27 -1.26 19.73 -19.63
CA PRO A 27 -1.67 18.50 -18.95
C PRO A 27 -2.80 18.79 -17.98
N VAL A 28 -3.77 17.88 -17.89
CA VAL A 28 -4.93 17.97 -16.99
C VAL A 28 -5.13 16.61 -16.32
N SER A 29 -5.29 16.62 -15.00
CA SER A 29 -5.74 15.47 -14.21
C SER A 29 -7.25 15.57 -14.00
N ASN A 30 -7.99 14.56 -14.43
CA ASN A 30 -9.44 14.52 -14.25
C ASN A 30 -9.80 13.54 -13.13
N CYS A 31 -9.68 14.00 -11.89
CA CYS A 31 -9.82 13.17 -10.71
C CYS A 31 -11.24 12.61 -10.59
N GLY A 32 -11.35 11.34 -10.23
CA GLY A 32 -12.66 10.69 -10.12
C GLY A 32 -12.59 9.27 -9.61
N ARG A 33 -13.23 8.36 -10.34
CA ARG A 33 -13.14 6.93 -10.04
C ARG A 33 -11.79 6.38 -10.51
N LEU A 34 -11.40 5.25 -9.92
CA LEU A 34 -10.17 4.53 -10.24
C LEU A 34 -9.96 4.35 -11.76
N THR A 35 -8.76 4.53 -12.33
CA THR A 35 -7.49 5.01 -11.74
C THR A 35 -7.08 6.31 -12.42
N ASP A 36 -6.74 7.35 -11.63
CA ASP A 36 -6.24 8.64 -12.13
C ASP A 36 -4.89 9.03 -11.48
N GLU A 37 -4.37 10.22 -11.79
CA GLU A 37 -3.08 10.72 -11.29
C GLU A 37 -3.04 10.88 -9.77
N THR A 38 -4.17 11.14 -9.11
CA THR A 38 -4.22 11.20 -7.64
C THR A 38 -3.94 9.83 -7.02
N HIS A 39 -4.25 8.77 -7.74
CA HIS A 39 -3.94 7.41 -7.30
C HIS A 39 -2.51 7.04 -7.67
N THR A 40 -2.15 7.19 -8.95
CA THR A 40 -0.89 6.70 -9.52
C THR A 40 0.33 7.54 -9.13
N VAL A 41 0.15 8.80 -8.75
CA VAL A 41 1.24 9.69 -8.33
C VAL A 41 1.26 9.86 -6.81
N LEU A 42 0.16 10.34 -6.21
CA LEU A 42 0.18 10.62 -4.77
C LEU A 42 0.32 9.34 -3.94
N GLY A 43 -0.30 8.24 -4.35
CA GLY A 43 -0.26 6.98 -3.61
C GLY A 43 1.13 6.37 -3.48
N PRO A 44 1.82 6.09 -4.59
CA PRO A 44 3.19 5.56 -4.54
C PRO A 44 4.16 6.51 -3.85
N LEU A 45 4.02 7.83 -4.00
CA LEU A 45 4.85 8.81 -3.30
C LEU A 45 4.62 8.79 -1.78
N ALA A 46 3.36 8.73 -1.33
CA ALA A 46 3.03 8.60 0.09
C ALA A 46 3.53 7.28 0.66
N ALA A 47 3.35 6.17 -0.05
CA ALA A 47 3.85 4.86 0.35
C ALA A 47 5.38 4.87 0.48
N ALA A 48 6.10 5.34 -0.54
CA ALA A 48 7.56 5.43 -0.52
C ALA A 48 8.08 6.27 0.66
N GLU A 49 7.42 7.38 0.99
CA GLU A 49 7.77 8.20 2.14
C GLU A 49 7.47 7.51 3.47
N ILE A 50 6.34 6.80 3.59
CA ILE A 50 6.02 5.99 4.76
C ILE A 50 7.06 4.88 4.96
N ARG A 51 7.47 4.21 3.88
CA ARG A 51 8.55 3.21 3.92
C ARG A 51 9.84 3.80 4.47
N ARG A 52 10.27 4.95 3.91
CA ARG A 52 11.47 5.66 4.37
C ARG A 52 11.35 6.03 5.85
N LEU A 53 10.23 6.62 6.25
CA LEU A 53 9.95 7.01 7.63
C LEU A 53 10.05 5.82 8.59
N CYS A 54 9.46 4.68 8.24
CA CYS A 54 9.55 3.46 9.04
C CYS A 54 11.00 2.97 9.17
N GLN A 55 11.75 2.92 8.06
CA GLN A 55 13.13 2.45 8.05
C GLN A 55 14.07 3.36 8.84
N ASP A 56 13.93 4.68 8.71
CA ASP A 56 14.73 5.66 9.45
C ASP A 56 14.50 5.59 10.97
N ASN A 57 13.34 5.09 11.39
CA ASN A 57 12.99 4.87 12.80
C ASN A 57 13.20 3.41 13.25
N GLY A 58 13.95 2.63 12.48
CA GLY A 58 14.33 1.25 12.81
C GLY A 58 13.17 0.25 12.81
N LEU A 59 12.05 0.57 12.16
CA LEU A 59 10.96 -0.39 12.00
C LEU A 59 11.31 -1.38 10.89
N PRO A 60 10.95 -2.67 11.04
CA PRO A 60 11.31 -3.74 10.12
C PRO A 60 10.40 -3.74 8.88
N VAL A 61 10.26 -2.61 8.19
CA VAL A 61 9.44 -2.48 6.99
C VAL A 61 10.32 -2.60 5.75
N THR A 62 10.04 -3.60 4.91
CA THR A 62 10.81 -3.88 3.69
C THR A 62 10.25 -3.15 2.50
N ASP A 63 8.93 -3.09 2.39
CA ASP A 63 8.23 -2.45 1.29
C ASP A 63 6.84 -1.95 1.69
N THR A 64 6.27 -1.03 0.92
CA THR A 64 4.94 -0.49 1.17
C THR A 64 4.24 -0.11 -0.11
N PHE A 65 2.91 -0.23 -0.15
CA PHE A 65 2.13 0.23 -1.29
C PHE A 65 0.78 0.80 -0.86
N ALA A 66 0.38 1.92 -1.47
CA ALA A 66 -0.93 2.51 -1.25
C ALA A 66 -1.92 1.95 -2.26
N LEU A 67 -2.93 1.23 -1.75
CA LEU A 67 -3.85 0.47 -2.59
C LEU A 67 -4.74 1.40 -3.41
N PHE A 68 -4.72 1.23 -4.74
CA PHE A 68 -5.54 2.02 -5.64
C PHE A 68 -7.01 1.73 -5.39
N GLU A 69 -7.41 0.46 -5.31
CA GLU A 69 -8.79 0.01 -5.07
C GLU A 69 -9.39 0.60 -3.77
N ALA A 70 -8.53 0.89 -2.78
CA ALA A 70 -8.88 1.58 -1.55
C ALA A 70 -8.80 3.12 -1.64
N ARG A 71 -8.77 3.67 -2.85
CA ARG A 71 -8.62 5.11 -3.16
C ARG A 71 -7.42 5.73 -2.46
N VAL A 72 -6.33 4.97 -2.31
CA VAL A 72 -5.08 5.43 -1.67
C VAL A 72 -5.26 5.78 -0.18
N THR A 73 -6.41 5.44 0.42
CA THR A 73 -6.62 5.67 1.87
C THR A 73 -6.01 4.57 2.73
N TRP A 74 -5.60 3.44 2.12
CA TRP A 74 -4.98 2.31 2.78
C TRP A 74 -3.55 2.12 2.27
N VAL A 75 -2.63 1.87 3.19
CA VAL A 75 -1.24 1.49 2.87
C VAL A 75 -0.97 0.12 3.44
N ALA A 76 -0.53 -0.80 2.59
CA ALA A 76 0.01 -2.09 3.00
C ALA A 76 1.51 -1.92 3.30
N LEU A 77 1.97 -2.50 4.40
CA LEU A 77 3.36 -2.51 4.84
C LEU A 77 3.83 -3.96 4.95
N LYS A 78 4.87 -4.29 4.20
CA LYS A 78 5.53 -5.59 4.25
C LYS A 78 6.57 -5.59 5.35
N VAL A 79 6.44 -6.51 6.28
CA VAL A 79 7.24 -6.58 7.51
C VAL A 79 8.27 -7.72 7.40
N ASP A 80 9.50 -7.43 7.81
CA ASP A 80 10.57 -8.41 8.00
C ASP A 80 10.38 -9.09 9.36
N ILE A 81 9.82 -10.31 9.33
CA ILE A 81 9.48 -11.07 10.54
C ILE A 81 10.71 -11.47 11.38
N GLN A 82 11.88 -11.63 10.76
CA GLN A 82 13.11 -11.97 11.48
C GLN A 82 13.59 -10.78 12.30
N LYS A 83 13.53 -9.57 11.72
CA LYS A 83 13.85 -8.34 12.45
C LYS A 83 12.77 -7.99 13.47
N LEU A 84 11.49 -8.27 13.17
CA LEU A 84 10.41 -8.07 14.12
C LEU A 84 10.58 -8.94 15.37
N ALA A 85 10.94 -10.21 15.20
CA ALA A 85 11.23 -11.12 16.31
C ALA A 85 12.38 -10.63 17.18
N ALA A 86 13.44 -10.09 16.56
CA ALA A 86 14.56 -9.52 17.29
C ALA A 86 14.21 -8.25 18.10
N MET A 87 13.04 -7.63 17.87
CA MET A 87 12.59 -6.47 18.64
C MET A 87 11.92 -6.84 19.97
N ASP A 88 11.58 -8.12 20.19
CA ASP A 88 10.93 -8.61 21.41
C ASP A 88 9.72 -7.74 21.81
N THR A 89 8.80 -7.53 20.86
CA THR A 89 7.65 -6.64 21.01
C THR A 89 6.34 -7.42 20.90
N ALA A 90 5.33 -7.05 21.70
CA ALA A 90 3.99 -7.58 21.52
C ALA A 90 3.28 -6.92 20.32
N ALA A 91 2.36 -7.64 19.69
CA ALA A 91 1.62 -7.18 18.51
C ALA A 91 0.95 -5.82 18.68
N LYS A 92 0.26 -5.62 19.81
CA LYS A 92 -0.43 -4.36 20.11
C LYS A 92 0.53 -3.18 20.27
N GLU A 93 1.74 -3.44 20.76
CA GLU A 93 2.76 -2.41 20.93
C GLU A 93 3.40 -2.06 19.60
N PHE A 94 3.65 -3.05 18.75
CA PHE A 94 4.12 -2.84 17.39
C PHE A 94 3.11 -2.05 16.55
N GLN A 95 1.84 -2.45 16.56
CA GLN A 95 0.74 -1.70 15.92
C GLN A 95 0.71 -0.24 16.36
N ARG A 96 0.77 0.01 17.68
CA ARG A 96 0.76 1.35 18.24
C ARG A 96 1.98 2.14 17.78
N LYS A 97 3.17 1.55 17.82
CA LYS A 97 4.42 2.19 17.38
C LYS A 97 4.36 2.59 15.90
N VAL A 98 3.88 1.70 15.03
CA VAL A 98 3.71 2.01 13.60
C VAL A 98 2.65 3.08 13.39
N GLY A 99 1.49 2.95 14.05
CA GLY A 99 0.39 3.90 13.96
C GLY A 99 0.78 5.30 14.42
N ASP A 100 1.43 5.41 15.58
CA ASP A 100 1.88 6.68 16.14
C ASP A 100 2.93 7.34 15.25
N LEU A 101 3.86 6.56 14.68
CA LEU A 101 4.86 7.12 13.78
C LEU A 101 4.23 7.65 12.49
N VAL A 102 3.40 6.86 11.83
CA VAL A 102 2.89 7.19 10.49
C VAL A 102 1.75 8.20 10.56
N PHE A 103 0.81 8.06 11.49
CA PHE A 103 -0.39 8.89 11.50
C PHE A 103 -0.19 10.31 12.02
N TYR A 104 0.90 10.56 12.76
CA TYR A 104 1.33 11.89 13.19
C TYR A 104 2.36 12.52 12.24
N ASP A 105 2.84 11.79 11.25
CA ASP A 105 3.66 12.32 10.17
C ASP A 105 2.80 12.85 9.01
N LYS A 106 3.34 13.81 8.27
CA LYS A 106 2.68 14.40 7.09
C LYS A 106 2.40 13.34 6.02
N ALA A 107 3.25 12.33 5.88
CA ALA A 107 3.07 11.24 4.92
C ALA A 107 1.80 10.43 5.19
N GLY A 108 1.40 10.28 6.46
CA GLY A 108 0.18 9.58 6.87
C GLY A 108 -1.06 10.45 6.97
N TYR A 109 -1.03 11.70 6.49
CA TYR A 109 -2.16 12.64 6.58
C TYR A 109 -3.41 12.11 5.88
N ASN A 110 -3.27 11.67 4.62
CA ASN A 110 -4.36 11.14 3.81
C ASN A 110 -4.64 9.64 4.03
N ILE A 111 -3.86 8.99 4.90
CA ILE A 111 -3.93 7.56 5.14
C ILE A 111 -4.79 7.28 6.36
N HIS A 112 -5.82 6.46 6.15
CA HIS A 112 -6.78 6.08 7.19
C HIS A 112 -6.56 4.66 7.68
N ARG A 113 -5.90 3.80 6.90
CA ARG A 113 -5.59 2.43 7.31
C ARG A 113 -4.17 2.03 6.97
N LEU A 114 -3.48 1.44 7.93
CA LEU A 114 -2.22 0.73 7.73
C LEU A 114 -2.50 -0.76 7.85
N VAL A 115 -2.01 -1.55 6.90
CA VAL A 115 -2.18 -3.01 6.90
C VAL A 115 -0.80 -3.64 7.01
N LEU A 116 -0.51 -4.31 8.13
CA LEU A 116 0.77 -4.98 8.34
C LEU A 116 0.69 -6.41 7.82
N ARG A 117 1.68 -6.83 7.02
CA ARG A 117 1.76 -8.16 6.39
C ARG A 117 3.15 -8.77 6.45
N GLY A 118 3.18 -10.09 6.50
CA GLY A 118 4.39 -10.90 6.45
C GLY A 118 5.08 -10.91 5.08
N PRO A 119 6.19 -11.66 4.97
CA PRO A 119 7.03 -11.68 3.77
C PRO A 119 6.41 -12.44 2.58
N ASP A 120 5.40 -13.27 2.82
CA ASP A 120 4.72 -14.14 1.85
C ASP A 120 3.71 -13.40 0.95
N ILE A 121 3.31 -12.19 1.34
CA ILE A 121 2.34 -11.36 0.61
C ILE A 121 3.04 -10.39 -0.35
N ASP A 122 2.49 -10.22 -1.55
CA ASP A 122 2.83 -9.12 -2.45
C ASP A 122 1.99 -7.88 -2.11
N VAL A 123 2.63 -6.81 -1.63
CA VAL A 123 1.93 -5.56 -1.28
C VAL A 123 1.38 -4.82 -2.50
N TYR A 124 1.86 -5.14 -3.71
CA TYR A 124 1.39 -4.55 -4.96
C TYR A 124 0.17 -5.27 -5.54
N ASP A 125 -0.13 -6.50 -5.09
CA ASP A 125 -1.36 -7.20 -5.48
C ASP A 125 -2.47 -6.92 -4.45
N SER A 126 -3.46 -6.15 -4.87
CA SER A 126 -4.60 -5.80 -4.03
C SER A 126 -5.41 -7.01 -3.58
N LYS A 127 -5.39 -8.13 -4.32
CA LYS A 127 -6.07 -9.37 -3.93
C LYS A 127 -5.43 -9.96 -2.68
N ASP A 128 -4.11 -9.99 -2.63
CA ASP A 128 -3.37 -10.55 -1.49
C ASP A 128 -3.57 -9.72 -0.21
N ILE A 129 -3.94 -8.44 -0.33
CA ILE A 129 -4.24 -7.57 0.81
C ILE A 129 -5.71 -7.66 1.23
N MET A 130 -6.64 -7.72 0.28
CA MET A 130 -8.09 -7.68 0.54
C MET A 130 -8.66 -9.01 1.08
N THR A 131 -8.01 -10.14 0.83
CA THR A 131 -8.49 -11.48 1.21
C THR A 131 -8.38 -11.79 2.70
N HIS A 132 -7.54 -11.07 3.46
CA HIS A 132 -7.38 -11.32 4.90
C HIS A 132 -7.42 -10.01 5.69
N GLY A 133 -8.60 -9.64 6.18
CA GLY A 133 -8.79 -8.55 7.13
C GLY A 133 -9.69 -9.02 8.27
N THR A 134 -9.19 -9.03 9.50
CA THR A 134 -9.94 -9.42 10.71
C THR A 134 -10.57 -8.21 11.44
N GLY A 135 -10.57 -7.03 10.81
CA GLY A 135 -11.07 -5.80 11.42
C GLY A 135 -12.58 -5.59 11.25
N PRO A 136 -13.29 -5.10 12.28
CA PRO A 136 -14.71 -4.74 12.16
C PRO A 136 -14.91 -3.60 11.15
N ALA A 137 -15.92 -3.73 10.29
CA ALA A 137 -16.18 -2.86 9.14
C ALA A 137 -16.78 -1.48 9.50
N ASP A 138 -17.17 -1.27 10.76
CA ASP A 138 -18.05 -0.19 11.21
C ASP A 138 -17.38 0.88 12.07
N LYS A 139 -16.07 0.80 12.33
CA LYS A 139 -15.33 1.82 13.08
C LYS A 139 -14.50 2.73 12.17
N GLY A 140 -14.96 3.98 12.02
CA GLY A 140 -14.19 5.09 11.46
C GLY A 140 -13.23 5.70 12.49
N GLY A 141 -12.09 6.15 12.01
CA GLY A 141 -10.91 6.53 12.79
C GLY A 141 -9.68 5.87 12.16
N LYS A 142 -8.49 6.47 12.27
CA LYS A 142 -7.28 5.85 11.71
C LYS A 142 -7.06 4.47 12.36
N VAL A 143 -6.85 3.41 11.56
CA VAL A 143 -6.72 2.02 12.05
C VAL A 143 -5.41 1.41 11.59
N VAL A 144 -4.70 0.74 12.49
CA VAL A 144 -3.66 -0.23 12.14
C VAL A 144 -4.29 -1.62 12.18
N SER A 145 -4.45 -2.24 11.02
CA SER A 145 -4.89 -3.63 10.89
C SER A 145 -3.64 -4.50 10.84
N ASP A 146 -3.31 -5.08 11.99
CA ASP A 146 -2.33 -6.14 12.02
C ASP A 146 -2.97 -7.42 11.50
N ALA A 147 -2.35 -7.98 10.49
CA ALA A 147 -2.72 -9.26 9.95
C ALA A 147 -1.50 -10.18 9.86
N LEU A 148 -0.54 -9.97 10.78
CA LEU A 148 0.48 -10.94 11.16
C LEU A 148 -0.13 -11.93 12.18
N MET A 149 0.22 -13.19 12.07
CA MET A 149 -0.09 -14.22 13.05
C MET A 149 0.87 -14.12 14.25
N PRO A 150 0.48 -14.59 15.45
CA PRO A 150 1.34 -14.57 16.63
C PRO A 150 2.73 -15.20 16.41
N GLU A 151 2.82 -16.31 15.67
CA GLU A 151 4.08 -17.01 15.39
C GLU A 151 5.05 -16.17 14.53
N GLU A 152 4.52 -15.28 13.68
CA GLU A 152 5.34 -14.37 12.87
C GLU A 152 6.05 -13.31 13.73
N TYR A 153 5.53 -13.01 14.92
CA TYR A 153 6.22 -12.17 15.92
C TYR A 153 7.40 -12.89 16.58
N GLU A 154 7.45 -14.22 16.50
CA GLU A 154 8.57 -15.05 16.96
C GLU A 154 9.55 -15.35 15.81
N GLY A 155 9.24 -14.88 14.60
CA GLY A 155 10.04 -15.09 13.41
C GLY A 155 9.80 -16.46 12.77
N GLU A 156 8.71 -17.14 13.15
CA GLU A 156 8.35 -18.45 12.63
C GLU A 156 7.21 -18.33 11.63
N GLN A 157 7.27 -19.11 10.54
CA GLN A 157 6.19 -19.24 9.57
C GLN A 157 6.16 -20.69 9.08
N HIS A 158 5.25 -21.50 9.63
CA HIS A 158 5.15 -22.94 9.36
C HIS A 158 4.17 -23.27 8.21
N TRP A 159 3.66 -22.25 7.53
CA TRP A 159 2.78 -22.40 6.37
C TRP A 159 3.41 -21.80 5.12
N GLU A 160 2.97 -22.30 3.97
CA GLU A 160 3.31 -21.73 2.67
C GLU A 160 2.02 -21.23 1.99
N LEU A 161 2.10 -20.07 1.33
CA LEU A 161 0.97 -19.53 0.59
C LEU A 161 0.56 -20.51 -0.52
N ALA A 162 -0.72 -20.88 -0.56
CA ALA A 162 -1.27 -21.79 -1.56
C ALA A 162 -1.41 -21.12 -2.94
N SER A 163 -0.29 -20.94 -3.64
CA SER A 163 -0.21 -20.25 -4.94
C SER A 163 0.75 -20.97 -5.89
N PHE A 164 0.65 -20.69 -7.19
CA PHE A 164 1.56 -21.28 -8.18
C PHE A 164 3.04 -20.97 -7.89
N LYS A 165 3.32 -19.78 -7.35
CA LYS A 165 4.68 -19.32 -7.04
C LYS A 165 5.29 -20.01 -5.81
N HIS A 166 4.45 -20.33 -4.82
CA HIS A 166 4.92 -20.79 -3.52
C HIS A 166 4.70 -22.30 -3.32
N SER A 167 3.70 -22.91 -3.94
CA SER A 167 3.34 -24.33 -3.71
C SER A 167 4.02 -25.33 -4.65
N TYR A 168 4.84 -24.88 -5.61
CA TYR A 168 5.50 -25.76 -6.59
C TYR A 168 7.00 -25.49 -6.68
N PRO A 169 7.86 -26.49 -6.92
CA PRO A 169 9.30 -26.27 -7.09
C PRO A 169 9.64 -25.39 -8.30
N GLU A 170 10.67 -24.56 -8.19
CA GLU A 170 11.11 -23.65 -9.27
C GLU A 170 11.29 -24.34 -10.65
N PRO A 171 11.89 -25.55 -10.76
CA PRO A 171 12.03 -26.22 -12.05
C PRO A 171 10.68 -26.55 -12.69
N LEU A 172 9.67 -26.88 -11.88
CA LEU A 172 8.32 -27.16 -12.37
C LEU A 172 7.63 -25.87 -12.80
N GLN A 173 7.74 -24.80 -12.03
CA GLN A 173 7.22 -23.48 -12.39
C GLN A 173 7.79 -23.01 -13.74
N ALA A 174 9.11 -23.08 -13.91
CA ALA A 174 9.79 -22.74 -15.14
C ALA A 174 9.33 -23.61 -16.32
N SER A 175 9.17 -24.91 -16.09
CA SER A 175 8.70 -25.85 -17.11
C SER A 175 7.26 -25.59 -17.55
N VAL A 176 6.37 -25.22 -16.62
CA VAL A 176 4.99 -24.82 -16.91
C VAL A 176 4.97 -23.52 -17.71
N ASN A 177 5.69 -22.49 -17.26
CA ASN A 177 5.77 -21.20 -17.95
C ASN A 177 6.33 -21.33 -19.37
N ALA A 178 7.37 -22.14 -19.57
CA ALA A 178 7.96 -22.37 -20.90
C ALA A 178 7.03 -23.10 -21.88
N ARG A 179 6.11 -23.93 -21.36
CA ARG A 179 5.17 -24.72 -22.18
C ARG A 179 3.80 -24.07 -22.34
N TRP A 180 3.54 -22.95 -21.67
CA TRP A 180 2.24 -22.29 -21.61
C TRP A 180 1.62 -22.07 -23.00
N LYS A 181 2.39 -21.48 -23.93
CA LYS A 181 1.95 -21.28 -25.33
C LYS A 181 1.74 -22.59 -26.10
N LYS A 182 2.59 -23.60 -25.87
CA LYS A 182 2.46 -24.92 -26.51
C LYS A 182 1.16 -25.62 -26.08
N TRP A 183 0.67 -25.34 -24.88
CA TRP A 183 -0.59 -25.85 -24.36
C TRP A 183 -1.81 -25.06 -24.84
N GLY A 184 -1.61 -24.05 -25.71
CA GLY A 184 -2.70 -23.27 -26.29
C GLY A 184 -3.12 -22.06 -25.46
N PHE A 185 -2.36 -21.70 -24.42
CA PHE A 185 -2.64 -20.52 -23.60
C PHE A 185 -1.72 -19.35 -24.02
N GLY A 186 -2.33 -18.22 -24.40
CA GLY A 186 -1.65 -16.99 -24.85
C GLY A 186 -1.99 -16.63 -26.30
N TYR A 187 -2.20 -15.34 -26.56
CA TYR A 187 -2.33 -14.78 -27.91
C TYR A 187 -0.97 -14.62 -28.60
#